data_AF-A0A6A6F6F7-F1
#
_entry.id   AF-A0A6A6F6F7-F1
#
_cell.length_a   1.000
_cell.length_b   1.000
_cell.length_c   1.000
_cell.angle_alpha   90.00
_cell.angle_beta   90.00
_cell.angle_gamma   90.00
#
_symmetry.space_group_name_H-M   'P 1'
#
loop_
_entity.id
_entity.type
_entity.pdbx_description
1 polymer ?
#
loop_
_entity_poly.entity_id
_entity_poly.type
_entity_poly.pdbx_seq_one_letter_code
_entity_poly.pdbx_strand_id
1 'polypeptide(L)'
;MSANRGRPVMMPVQTTGAFWLEPAHIGDPCTISCLDHMLSCGHKIITAYPEPCARNCHTRSPPDLLQPRDIGETFRCTACIIEHIAQRRRARSQSYKTELLDAAAHTYKDEAWIAAKLDLVSVAWKDEDVEEFQSLSSRSGRNCMAPWIDPEFEDVVEIASGERSSFSPSPSSRSSTTLSHRRNASSRSNATTRTLSSSGDMMGIMSSPPSPTPTIGSVESKRSISSWSTSAAAAFVPSPYRI
;
A
#
# COMPACT_ATOMS: atom_id res chain seq x y z
N MET A 1 -19.28 -61.67 -35.02
CA MET A 1 -18.13 -61.55 -34.11
C MET A 1 -18.10 -60.12 -33.59
N SER A 2 -18.68 -59.88 -32.41
CA SER A 2 -18.81 -58.53 -31.84
C SER A 2 -17.69 -58.28 -30.82
N ALA A 3 -16.84 -57.30 -31.10
CA ALA A 3 -15.75 -56.90 -30.22
C ALA A 3 -16.29 -55.98 -29.11
N ASN A 4 -16.27 -56.50 -27.89
CA ASN A 4 -16.69 -55.82 -26.67
C ASN A 4 -15.56 -54.86 -26.23
N ARG A 5 -15.68 -53.55 -26.55
CA ARG A 5 -14.74 -52.53 -26.09
C ARG A 5 -15.11 -52.12 -24.66
N GLY A 6 -14.45 -52.76 -23.69
CA GLY A 6 -14.52 -52.37 -22.28
C GLY A 6 -14.08 -50.92 -22.10
N ARG A 7 -14.95 -50.09 -21.52
CA ARG A 7 -14.60 -48.73 -21.12
C ARG A 7 -13.63 -48.79 -19.92
N PRO A 8 -12.61 -47.94 -19.87
CA PRO A 8 -11.74 -47.84 -18.70
C PRO A 8 -12.57 -47.35 -17.51
N VAL A 9 -12.59 -48.15 -16.45
CA VAL A 9 -13.19 -47.79 -15.17
C VAL A 9 -12.27 -46.77 -14.52
N MET A 10 -12.68 -45.51 -14.48
CA MET A 10 -12.02 -44.49 -13.67
C MET A 10 -12.34 -44.77 -12.20
N MET A 11 -11.35 -45.27 -11.47
CA MET A 11 -11.40 -45.32 -10.02
C MET A 11 -11.27 -43.89 -9.48
N PRO A 12 -12.19 -43.41 -8.64
CA PRO A 12 -12.00 -42.14 -7.95
C PRO A 12 -10.77 -42.28 -7.03
N VAL A 13 -9.77 -41.44 -7.27
CA VAL A 13 -8.65 -41.27 -6.33
C VAL A 13 -9.25 -40.74 -5.04
N GLN A 14 -9.41 -41.62 -4.06
CA GLN A 14 -9.70 -41.20 -2.70
C GLN A 14 -8.43 -40.59 -2.13
N THR A 15 -8.32 -39.26 -2.20
CA THR A 15 -7.38 -38.47 -1.40
C THR A 15 -7.84 -38.49 0.05
N THR A 16 -7.73 -39.65 0.71
CA THR A 16 -7.75 -39.75 2.17
C THR A 16 -6.45 -39.18 2.69
N GLY A 17 -6.48 -37.88 2.87
CA GLY A 17 -5.39 -37.07 3.33
C GLY A 17 -5.85 -35.63 3.29
N ALA A 18 -6.86 -35.32 4.11
CA ALA A 18 -6.96 -33.98 4.65
C ALA A 18 -5.61 -33.73 5.34
N PHE A 19 -4.65 -33.22 4.58
CA PHE A 19 -3.59 -32.40 5.11
C PHE A 19 -4.36 -31.33 5.85
N TRP A 20 -4.42 -31.49 7.16
CA TRP A 20 -4.60 -30.38 8.05
C TRP A 20 -3.54 -29.40 7.59
N LEU A 21 -3.97 -28.41 6.81
CA LEU A 21 -3.42 -27.08 6.92
C LEU A 21 -3.57 -26.76 8.41
N GLU A 22 -2.61 -27.21 9.22
CA GLU A 22 -2.29 -26.49 10.43
C GLU A 22 -2.28 -25.03 10.00
N PRO A 23 -3.05 -24.14 10.68
CA PRO A 23 -3.06 -22.75 10.29
C PRO A 23 -1.61 -22.30 10.30
N ALA A 24 -1.02 -22.14 9.10
CA ALA A 24 0.43 -22.11 8.86
C ALA A 24 1.11 -20.86 9.45
N HIS A 25 0.40 -20.14 10.31
CA HIS A 25 0.72 -18.81 10.78
C HIS A 25 0.30 -18.56 12.23
N ILE A 26 0.08 -19.57 13.08
CA ILE A 26 0.17 -19.33 14.53
C ILE A 26 1.64 -19.45 14.92
N GLY A 27 2.44 -18.48 14.46
CA GLY A 27 3.82 -18.33 14.91
C GLY A 27 3.87 -18.12 16.42
N ASP A 28 4.98 -18.54 17.04
CA ASP A 28 5.18 -18.32 18.47
C ASP A 28 4.88 -16.86 18.82
N PRO A 29 4.09 -16.61 19.87
CA PRO A 29 3.71 -15.26 20.19
C PRO A 29 4.94 -14.42 20.53
N CYS A 30 4.97 -13.15 20.12
CA CYS A 30 6.14 -12.28 20.29
C CYS A 30 6.70 -12.36 21.71
N THR A 31 8.02 -12.45 21.85
CA THR A 31 8.71 -12.24 23.13
C THR A 31 9.41 -10.89 23.17
N ILE A 32 9.89 -10.45 24.35
CA ILE A 32 10.73 -9.25 24.46
C ILE A 32 11.93 -9.39 23.52
N SER A 33 12.22 -8.34 22.75
CA SER A 33 13.39 -8.29 21.86
C SER A 33 13.40 -9.44 20.83
N CYS A 34 12.22 -9.86 20.38
CA CYS A 34 12.10 -10.69 19.18
C CYS A 34 12.41 -9.87 17.93
N LEU A 35 12.92 -10.56 16.90
CA LEU A 35 12.94 -10.03 15.53
C LEU A 35 11.60 -10.23 14.84
N ASP A 36 10.82 -11.20 15.30
CA ASP A 36 9.53 -11.54 14.73
C ASP A 36 8.37 -11.13 15.62
N HIS A 37 7.38 -10.49 15.01
CA HIS A 37 6.16 -10.10 15.71
C HIS A 37 4.92 -10.58 14.97
N MET A 38 3.98 -11.16 15.70
CA MET A 38 2.62 -11.40 15.24
C MET A 38 1.78 -10.17 15.52
N LEU A 39 1.14 -9.59 14.50
CA LEU A 39 0.27 -8.43 14.64
C LEU A 39 -1.19 -8.83 14.87
N SER A 40 -2.00 -7.91 15.40
CA SER A 40 -3.44 -8.10 15.61
C SER A 40 -4.23 -8.28 14.31
N CYS A 41 -3.67 -7.88 13.16
CA CYS A 41 -4.21 -8.18 11.84
C CYS A 41 -3.92 -9.63 11.37
N GLY A 42 -3.22 -10.44 12.18
CA GLY A 42 -2.89 -11.84 11.87
C GLY A 42 -1.62 -12.04 11.04
N HIS A 43 -0.95 -10.97 10.62
CA HIS A 43 0.28 -11.06 9.86
C HIS A 43 1.53 -11.13 10.76
N LYS A 44 2.46 -11.99 10.38
CA LYS A 44 3.82 -12.04 10.94
C LYS A 44 4.69 -10.99 10.25
N ILE A 45 5.45 -10.24 11.02
CA ILE A 45 6.40 -9.23 10.54
C ILE A 45 7.79 -9.53 11.07
N ILE A 46 8.81 -9.08 10.35
CA ILE A 46 10.21 -9.16 10.78
C ILE A 46 10.78 -7.75 10.85
N THR A 47 11.42 -7.43 11.98
CA THR A 47 12.14 -6.18 12.20
C THR A 47 13.63 -6.36 11.91
N ALA A 48 14.32 -5.30 11.49
CA ALA A 48 15.75 -5.34 11.23
C ALA A 48 16.60 -5.52 12.49
N TYR A 49 16.06 -5.08 13.64
CA TYR A 49 16.69 -5.17 14.96
C TYR A 49 15.70 -5.76 15.97
N PRO A 50 16.18 -6.36 17.07
CA PRO A 50 15.33 -6.80 18.17
C PRO A 50 14.53 -5.63 18.73
N GLU A 51 13.21 -5.68 18.57
CA GLU A 51 12.32 -4.58 18.95
C GLU A 51 11.37 -5.02 20.09
N PRO A 52 10.97 -4.12 20.98
CA PRO A 52 9.91 -4.40 21.94
C PRO A 52 8.55 -4.46 21.22
N CYS A 53 7.66 -5.31 21.73
CA CYS A 53 6.30 -5.48 21.23
C CYS A 53 5.57 -4.14 21.11
N ALA A 54 4.99 -3.89 19.94
CA ALA A 54 4.09 -2.76 19.70
C ALA A 54 2.71 -2.98 20.31
N ARG A 55 1.93 -1.90 20.40
CA ARG A 55 0.52 -1.93 20.88
C ARG A 55 -0.38 -2.85 20.04
N ASN A 56 -0.05 -3.03 18.76
CA ASN A 56 -0.79 -3.89 17.83
C ASN A 56 -0.16 -5.29 17.68
N CYS A 57 0.74 -5.71 18.56
CA CYS A 57 1.19 -7.10 18.59
C CYS A 57 0.14 -8.01 19.26
N HIS A 58 -0.08 -9.21 18.72
CA HIS A 58 -1.02 -10.19 19.26
C HIS A 58 -0.63 -10.59 20.69
N THR A 59 -1.59 -10.55 21.61
CA THR A 59 -1.40 -10.98 23.00
C THR A 59 -1.32 -12.49 23.09
N ARG A 60 -0.38 -13.00 23.90
CA ARG A 60 -0.44 -14.39 24.37
C ARG A 60 -1.77 -14.57 25.11
N SER A 61 -2.38 -15.75 24.98
CA SER A 61 -3.46 -16.17 25.85
C SER A 61 -2.93 -17.34 26.68
N PRO A 62 -2.68 -17.17 28.00
CA PRO A 62 -2.92 -15.98 28.82
C PRO A 62 -1.90 -14.83 28.59
N PRO A 63 -2.25 -13.56 28.91
CA PRO A 63 -1.40 -12.41 28.68
C PRO A 63 -0.13 -12.48 29.55
N ASP A 64 1.04 -12.34 28.92
CA ASP A 64 2.32 -12.27 29.61
C ASP A 64 2.53 -10.87 30.21
N LEU A 65 2.28 -10.75 31.52
CA LEU A 65 2.43 -9.50 32.26
C LEU A 65 3.91 -9.11 32.47
N LEU A 66 4.86 -10.00 32.18
CA LEU A 66 6.29 -9.72 32.28
C LEU A 66 6.83 -9.00 31.05
N GLN A 67 6.02 -8.86 29.99
CA GLN A 67 6.42 -8.22 28.74
C GLN A 67 5.64 -6.91 28.53
N PRO A 68 6.22 -5.75 28.86
CA PRO A 68 5.57 -4.45 28.65
C PRO A 68 5.23 -4.27 27.17
N ARG A 69 3.93 -4.19 26.88
CA ARG A 69 3.38 -3.97 25.53
C ARG A 69 2.85 -2.54 25.42
N ASP A 70 3.70 -1.55 25.58
CA ASP A 70 3.24 -0.16 25.41
C ASP A 70 4.36 0.85 25.18
N ILE A 71 5.29 0.54 24.27
CA ILE A 71 6.04 1.63 23.64
C ILE A 71 5.09 2.20 22.60
N GLY A 72 4.70 3.46 22.73
CA GLY A 72 3.51 4.10 22.13
C GLY A 72 3.36 4.07 20.60
N GLU A 73 4.17 3.30 19.89
CA GLU A 73 4.23 3.16 18.45
C GLU A 73 3.67 1.79 18.00
N THR A 74 2.84 1.81 16.96
CA THR A 74 2.34 0.60 16.28
C THR A 74 3.24 0.21 15.13
N PHE A 75 3.29 -1.09 14.81
CA PHE A 75 3.90 -1.55 13.57
C PHE A 75 2.94 -1.36 12.39
N ARG A 76 3.45 -0.87 11.27
CA ARG A 76 2.70 -0.76 10.01
C ARG A 76 2.89 -2.03 9.20
N CYS A 77 1.85 -2.85 9.14
CA CYS A 77 1.89 -4.13 8.45
C CYS A 77 1.98 -3.94 6.93
N THR A 78 3.15 -4.22 6.35
CA THR A 78 3.38 -4.14 4.90
C THR A 78 2.42 -5.04 4.10
N ALA A 79 2.06 -6.22 4.61
CA ALA A 79 1.06 -7.09 3.98
C ALA A 79 -0.33 -6.43 3.90
N CYS A 80 -0.77 -5.73 4.96
CA CYS A 80 -2.02 -4.98 4.93
C CYS A 80 -1.98 -3.79 3.95
N ILE A 81 -0.84 -3.13 3.82
CA ILE A 81 -0.64 -2.03 2.86
C ILE A 81 -0.72 -2.58 1.42
N ILE A 82 -0.04 -3.69 1.15
CA ILE A 82 -0.08 -4.36 -0.17
C ILE A 82 -1.51 -4.80 -0.50
N GLU A 83 -2.22 -5.44 0.42
CA GLU A 83 -3.62 -5.85 0.19
C GLU A 83 -4.51 -4.63 -0.13
N HIS A 84 -4.31 -3.50 0.55
CA HIS A 84 -5.02 -2.26 0.25
C HIS A 84 -4.75 -1.76 -1.18
N ILE A 85 -3.48 -1.74 -1.59
CA ILE A 85 -3.07 -1.33 -2.94
C ILE A 85 -3.65 -2.30 -3.98
N ALA A 86 -3.58 -3.60 -3.73
CA ALA A 86 -4.13 -4.65 -4.59
C ALA A 86 -5.65 -4.48 -4.81
N GLN A 87 -6.40 -4.18 -3.75
CA GLN A 87 -7.83 -3.89 -3.84
C GLN A 87 -8.11 -2.66 -4.70
N ARG A 88 -7.36 -1.57 -4.53
CA ARG A 88 -7.49 -0.37 -5.35
C ARG A 88 -7.14 -0.62 -6.82
N ARG A 89 -6.06 -1.35 -7.09
CA ARG A 89 -5.63 -1.74 -8.44
C ARG A 89 -6.72 -2.55 -9.14
N ARG A 90 -7.31 -3.54 -8.46
CA ARG A 90 -8.45 -4.32 -8.98
C ARG A 90 -9.65 -3.44 -9.30
N ALA A 91 -10.03 -2.53 -8.40
CA ALA A 91 -11.16 -1.62 -8.60
C ALA A 91 -10.94 -0.68 -9.81
N ARG A 92 -9.77 -0.04 -9.92
CA ARG A 92 -9.43 0.84 -11.06
C ARG A 92 -9.39 0.07 -12.38
N SER A 93 -8.73 -1.10 -12.39
CA SER A 93 -8.64 -1.96 -13.58
C SER A 93 -10.03 -2.40 -14.06
N GLN A 94 -10.91 -2.81 -13.15
CA GLN A 94 -12.27 -3.21 -13.48
C GLN A 94 -13.12 -2.05 -14.01
N SER A 95 -13.03 -0.86 -13.39
CA SER A 95 -13.72 0.34 -13.86
C SER A 95 -13.28 0.70 -15.27
N TYR A 96 -11.96 0.80 -15.49
CA TYR A 96 -11.41 1.18 -16.78
C TYR A 96 -11.68 0.15 -17.87
N LYS A 97 -11.62 -1.16 -17.55
CA LYS A 97 -12.02 -2.23 -18.47
C LYS A 97 -13.48 -2.08 -18.92
N THR A 98 -14.37 -1.70 -18.00
CA THR A 98 -15.78 -1.49 -18.32
C THR A 98 -15.96 -0.34 -19.31
N GLU A 99 -15.26 0.78 -19.10
CA GLU A 99 -15.24 1.92 -20.03
C GLU A 99 -14.66 1.54 -21.41
N LEU A 100 -13.59 0.74 -21.44
CA LEU A 100 -12.99 0.26 -22.69
C LEU A 100 -13.91 -0.67 -23.47
N LEU A 101 -14.67 -1.53 -22.78
CA LEU A 101 -15.66 -2.40 -23.42
C LEU A 101 -16.80 -1.60 -24.06
N ASP A 102 -17.29 -0.57 -23.37
CA ASP A 102 -18.30 0.35 -23.91
C ASP A 102 -17.77 1.09 -25.15
N ALA A 103 -16.55 1.64 -25.07
CA ALA A 103 -15.91 2.29 -26.20
C ALA A 103 -15.64 1.34 -27.39
N ALA A 104 -15.25 0.10 -27.11
CA ALA A 104 -15.00 -0.93 -28.13
C ALA A 104 -16.29 -1.31 -28.89
N ALA A 105 -17.43 -1.38 -28.19
CA ALA A 105 -18.73 -1.65 -28.80
C ALA A 105 -19.13 -0.60 -29.85
N HIS A 106 -18.63 0.62 -29.75
CA HIS A 106 -18.91 1.70 -30.70
C HIS A 106 -17.85 1.86 -31.80
N THR A 107 -16.67 1.28 -31.64
CA THR A 107 -15.51 1.51 -32.52
C THR A 107 -14.98 0.26 -33.20
N TYR A 108 -15.67 -0.88 -33.03
CA TYR A 108 -15.28 -2.20 -33.58
C TYR A 108 -13.85 -2.61 -33.20
N LYS A 109 -13.44 -2.31 -31.97
CA LYS A 109 -12.15 -2.73 -31.42
C LYS A 109 -12.27 -4.12 -30.81
N ASP A 110 -11.20 -4.89 -30.88
CA ASP A 110 -11.11 -6.24 -30.36
C ASP A 110 -10.56 -6.27 -28.92
N GLU A 111 -10.56 -7.46 -28.30
CA GLU A 111 -10.06 -7.65 -26.94
C GLU A 111 -8.55 -7.39 -26.84
N ALA A 112 -7.78 -7.62 -27.91
CA ALA A 112 -6.35 -7.35 -27.94
C ALA A 112 -6.06 -5.85 -27.77
N TRP A 113 -6.87 -4.99 -28.39
CA TRP A 113 -6.78 -3.55 -28.18
C TRP A 113 -7.09 -3.14 -26.73
N ILE A 114 -8.10 -3.77 -26.09
CA ILE A 114 -8.45 -3.52 -24.69
C ILE A 114 -7.30 -3.93 -23.75
N ALA A 115 -6.73 -5.12 -23.97
CA ALA A 115 -5.60 -5.61 -23.18
C ALA A 115 -4.39 -4.67 -23.29
N ALA A 116 -4.03 -4.23 -24.51
CA ALA A 116 -2.94 -3.28 -24.71
C ALA A 116 -3.17 -1.93 -24.00
N LYS A 117 -4.43 -1.48 -23.89
CA LYS A 117 -4.78 -0.27 -23.13
C LYS A 117 -4.67 -0.45 -21.62
N LEU A 118 -5.12 -1.59 -21.11
CA LEU A 118 -4.96 -1.93 -19.69
C LEU A 118 -3.48 -2.02 -19.31
N ASP A 119 -2.65 -2.67 -20.13
CA ASP A 119 -1.21 -2.78 -19.90
C ASP A 119 -0.55 -1.39 -19.88
N LEU A 120 -0.86 -0.52 -20.83
CA LEU A 120 -0.33 0.84 -20.88
C LEU A 120 -0.67 1.64 -19.63
N VAL A 121 -1.93 1.61 -19.19
CA VAL A 121 -2.39 2.37 -18.02
C VAL A 121 -1.89 1.74 -16.71
N SER A 122 -1.67 0.43 -16.68
CA SER A 122 -1.12 -0.25 -15.49
C SER A 122 0.24 0.30 -15.09
N VAL A 123 1.07 0.73 -16.06
CA VAL A 123 2.36 1.37 -15.80
C VAL A 123 2.17 2.71 -15.08
N ALA A 124 1.23 3.54 -15.51
CA ALA A 124 0.96 4.83 -14.88
C ALA A 124 0.42 4.68 -13.45
N TRP A 125 -0.40 3.65 -13.20
CA TRP A 125 -0.89 3.38 -11.85
C TRP A 125 0.18 2.88 -10.88
N LYS A 126 1.33 2.38 -11.35
CA LYS A 126 2.42 1.96 -10.47
C LYS A 126 3.00 3.15 -9.69
N ASP A 127 3.16 4.31 -10.33
CA ASP A 127 3.67 5.51 -9.67
C ASP A 127 2.70 5.94 -8.55
N GLU A 128 1.39 5.92 -8.82
CA GLU A 128 0.36 6.19 -7.81
C GLU A 128 0.37 5.14 -6.67
N ASP A 129 0.67 3.88 -6.97
CA ASP A 129 0.77 2.81 -5.97
C ASP A 129 2.00 3.01 -5.05
N VAL A 130 3.13 3.48 -5.60
CA VAL A 130 4.33 3.84 -4.84
C VAL A 130 4.04 5.01 -3.90
N GLU A 131 3.42 6.09 -4.40
CA GLU A 131 3.05 7.25 -3.57
C GLU A 131 2.08 6.87 -2.44
N GLU A 132 1.08 6.03 -2.74
CA GLU A 132 0.15 5.54 -1.72
C GLU A 132 0.87 4.66 -0.69
N PHE A 133 1.76 3.75 -1.13
CA PHE A 133 2.55 2.93 -0.23
C PHE A 133 3.37 3.80 0.73
N GLN A 134 4.05 4.83 0.21
CA GLN A 134 4.81 5.79 1.01
C GLN A 134 3.92 6.58 1.96
N SER A 135 2.75 7.03 1.51
CA SER A 135 1.76 7.73 2.33
C SER A 135 1.28 6.85 3.50
N LEU A 136 0.97 5.58 3.24
CA LEU A 136 0.53 4.62 4.27
C LEU A 136 1.67 4.23 5.22
N SER A 137 2.90 4.15 4.71
CA SER A 137 4.11 3.80 5.47
C SER A 137 4.73 4.98 6.22
N SER A 138 4.42 6.22 5.86
CA SER A 138 4.93 7.42 6.54
C SER A 138 4.04 7.88 7.68
N ARG A 139 2.79 7.40 7.75
CA ARG A 139 1.89 7.63 8.89
C ARG A 139 2.51 7.04 10.17
N SER A 140 2.46 7.80 11.26
CA SER A 140 3.06 7.48 12.57
C SER A 140 3.13 5.98 12.90
N GLY A 141 4.32 5.49 13.23
CA GLY A 141 4.56 4.07 13.54
C GLY A 141 5.91 3.58 13.03
N ARG A 142 6.23 2.34 13.39
CA ARG A 142 7.44 1.63 12.94
C ARG A 142 7.12 0.86 11.67
N ASN A 143 7.91 1.07 10.62
CA ASN A 143 7.80 0.28 9.40
C ASN A 143 8.42 -1.09 9.64
N CYS A 144 7.73 -2.12 9.17
CA CYS A 144 8.19 -3.49 9.31
C CYS A 144 8.25 -4.17 7.94
N MET A 145 9.14 -5.14 7.80
CA MET A 145 9.24 -5.90 6.56
C MET A 145 8.32 -7.13 6.67
N ALA A 146 7.50 -7.33 5.64
CA ALA A 146 6.77 -8.58 5.49
C ALA A 146 7.78 -9.68 5.10
N PRO A 147 7.68 -10.90 5.67
CA PRO A 147 8.53 -12.02 5.28
C PRO A 147 8.35 -12.42 3.81
N TRP A 148 7.15 -12.18 3.28
CA TRP A 148 6.75 -12.48 1.91
C TRP A 148 6.02 -11.28 1.33
N ILE A 149 6.41 -10.92 0.11
CA ILE A 149 5.78 -9.90 -0.72
C ILE A 149 5.45 -10.59 -2.04
N ASP A 150 4.24 -10.40 -2.53
CA ASP A 150 3.87 -10.99 -3.83
C ASP A 150 4.71 -10.36 -4.95
N PRO A 151 5.21 -11.14 -5.92
CA PRO A 151 6.14 -10.64 -6.94
C PRO A 151 5.62 -9.44 -7.75
N GLU A 152 4.31 -9.27 -7.86
CA GLU A 152 3.69 -8.14 -8.57
C GLU A 152 3.75 -6.79 -7.82
N PHE A 153 4.17 -6.81 -6.56
CA PHE A 153 4.34 -5.63 -5.70
C PHE A 153 5.78 -5.46 -5.20
N GLU A 154 6.71 -6.35 -5.56
CA GLU A 154 8.10 -6.28 -5.13
C GLU A 154 8.76 -4.96 -5.57
N ASP A 155 8.52 -4.54 -6.81
CA ASP A 155 8.99 -3.26 -7.36
C ASP A 155 8.42 -2.05 -6.62
N VAL A 156 7.12 -2.06 -6.33
CA VAL A 156 6.45 -0.99 -5.56
C VAL A 156 7.07 -0.87 -4.16
N VAL A 157 7.29 -1.99 -3.48
CA VAL A 157 7.87 -1.99 -2.13
C VAL A 157 9.34 -1.57 -2.16
N GLU A 158 10.12 -2.03 -3.13
CA GLU A 158 11.55 -1.69 -3.27
C GLU A 158 11.73 -0.19 -3.54
N ILE A 159 10.99 0.37 -4.51
CA ILE A 159 11.04 1.79 -4.85
C ILE A 159 10.58 2.63 -3.65
N ALA A 160 9.45 2.28 -3.03
CA ALA A 160 8.91 3.03 -1.91
C ALA A 160 9.80 2.97 -0.65
N SER A 161 10.56 1.89 -0.48
CA SER A 161 11.51 1.73 0.63
C SER A 161 12.87 2.37 0.34
N GLY A 162 13.29 2.37 -0.92
CA GLY A 162 14.61 2.81 -1.39
C GLY A 162 14.85 4.32 -1.32
N GLU A 163 13.81 5.15 -1.41
CA GLU A 163 13.95 6.62 -1.39
C GLU A 163 14.49 7.18 -0.07
N ARG A 164 14.52 6.38 1.01
CA ARG A 164 15.21 6.77 2.26
C ARG A 164 16.72 6.56 2.22
N SER A 165 17.23 5.74 1.29
CA SER A 165 18.64 5.37 1.21
C SER A 165 19.44 6.21 0.20
N SER A 166 18.77 6.91 -0.71
CA SER A 166 19.43 7.72 -1.74
C SER A 166 19.58 9.19 -1.31
N PHE A 167 20.80 9.54 -0.91
CA PHE A 167 21.38 10.89 -1.05
C PHE A 167 20.73 12.04 -0.25
N SER A 168 20.92 12.04 1.06
CA SER A 168 21.38 13.28 1.68
C SER A 168 22.91 13.32 1.59
N PRO A 169 23.53 14.11 0.68
CA PRO A 169 24.93 14.43 0.84
C PRO A 169 25.06 15.15 2.19
N SER A 170 25.65 14.48 3.19
CA SER A 170 26.02 15.13 4.43
C SER A 170 26.87 16.37 4.10
N PRO A 171 26.46 17.58 4.48
CA PRO A 171 27.24 18.78 4.21
C PRO A 171 28.37 18.91 5.24
N SER A 172 29.33 17.99 5.26
CA SER A 172 30.51 18.11 6.13
C SER A 172 31.60 17.09 5.81
N SER A 173 32.44 17.44 4.84
CA SER A 173 33.87 17.10 4.85
C SER A 173 34.65 18.15 4.07
N ARG A 174 34.56 19.41 4.53
CA ARG A 174 35.54 20.43 4.20
C ARG A 174 36.73 20.18 5.13
N SER A 175 37.70 19.42 4.63
CA SER A 175 39.00 19.24 5.28
C SER A 175 39.76 20.58 5.26
N SER A 176 39.64 21.35 6.33
CA SER A 176 40.51 22.49 6.60
C SER A 176 41.63 22.04 7.52
N THR A 177 42.71 21.54 6.93
CA THR A 177 44.04 21.55 7.56
C THR A 177 44.66 22.91 7.33
N THR A 178 44.81 23.71 8.39
CA THR A 178 46.07 24.39 8.74
C THR A 178 45.93 25.12 10.09
N LEU A 179 46.77 24.67 11.03
CA LEU A 179 47.10 25.31 12.30
C LEU A 179 47.50 26.78 12.10
N SER A 180 47.11 27.65 13.04
CA SER A 180 48.05 28.56 13.75
C SER A 180 47.39 29.28 14.94
N HIS A 181 48.10 29.23 16.06
CA HIS A 181 47.86 29.88 17.35
C HIS A 181 47.51 31.38 17.31
N ARG A 182 46.66 31.84 18.25
CA ARG A 182 47.07 32.78 19.32
C ARG A 182 45.98 33.08 20.35
N ARG A 183 46.46 33.41 21.56
CA ARG A 183 45.78 33.66 22.84
C ARG A 183 45.14 35.06 22.92
N ASN A 184 44.07 35.21 23.71
CA ASN A 184 43.80 36.24 24.74
C ASN A 184 42.29 36.29 25.04
N ALA A 185 41.84 35.93 26.25
CA ALA A 185 41.76 36.73 27.49
C ALA A 185 40.47 37.57 27.61
N SER A 186 39.70 37.23 28.65
CA SER A 186 38.77 38.04 29.47
C SER A 186 37.91 39.12 28.81
N SER A 187 36.58 39.03 29.00
CA SER A 187 35.88 39.86 30.01
C SER A 187 34.35 39.73 29.94
N ARG A 188 33.76 39.86 31.13
CA ARG A 188 32.35 40.12 31.49
C ARG A 188 31.60 41.04 30.52
N SER A 189 30.28 40.85 30.36
CA SER A 189 29.22 41.72 30.91
C SER A 189 27.90 41.60 30.14
N ASN A 190 26.82 41.46 30.92
CA ASN A 190 25.42 41.88 30.79
C ASN A 190 24.89 42.58 29.52
N ALA A 191 23.58 42.35 29.32
CA ALA A 191 22.51 43.32 29.04
C ALA A 191 21.70 43.07 27.76
N THR A 192 20.48 42.57 28.00
CA THR A 192 19.20 43.06 27.48
C THR A 192 19.27 44.26 26.53
N THR A 193 18.80 44.10 25.29
CA THR A 193 17.95 45.11 24.64
C THR A 193 17.13 44.51 23.50
N ARG A 194 15.83 44.82 23.52
CA ARG A 194 14.89 44.67 22.42
C ARG A 194 15.28 45.64 21.30
N THR A 195 15.19 45.19 20.06
CA THR A 195 14.92 46.08 18.92
C THR A 195 13.92 45.41 17.99
N LEU A 196 12.75 46.02 17.93
CA LEU A 196 11.82 45.88 16.82
C LEU A 196 12.49 46.42 15.56
N SER A 197 12.34 45.70 14.47
CA SER A 197 12.36 46.13 13.06
C SER A 197 12.10 44.84 12.27
N SER A 198 11.41 44.78 11.14
CA SER A 198 10.69 45.70 10.29
C SER A 198 10.47 44.84 9.04
N SER A 199 9.24 44.81 8.53
CA SER A 199 8.90 44.63 7.12
C SER A 199 9.64 43.58 6.27
N GLY A 200 8.88 42.58 5.81
CA GLY A 200 9.32 41.63 4.80
C GLY A 200 8.15 40.87 4.19
N ASP A 201 7.19 41.61 3.64
CA ASP A 201 6.19 41.10 2.70
C ASP A 201 6.89 40.39 1.54
N MET A 202 6.56 39.12 1.29
CA MET A 202 6.53 38.48 -0.04
C MET A 202 5.64 37.23 0.02
N MET A 203 4.32 37.44 0.10
CA MET A 203 3.36 36.41 -0.26
C MET A 203 3.34 36.31 -1.79
N GLY A 204 4.03 35.31 -2.32
CA GLY A 204 3.92 34.91 -3.71
C GLY A 204 2.50 34.44 -4.01
N ILE A 205 1.76 35.28 -4.73
CA ILE A 205 0.53 34.92 -5.44
C ILE A 205 0.88 33.82 -6.45
N MET A 206 0.58 32.57 -6.11
CA MET A 206 0.55 31.49 -7.09
C MET A 206 -0.66 31.71 -7.98
N SER A 207 -0.41 32.19 -9.20
CA SER A 207 -1.42 32.26 -10.25
C SER A 207 -1.93 30.86 -10.56
N SER A 208 -3.22 30.62 -10.27
CA SER A 208 -3.94 29.42 -10.65
C SER A 208 -3.90 29.22 -12.18
N PRO A 209 -3.81 27.97 -12.66
CA PRO A 209 -3.96 27.68 -14.08
C PRO A 209 -5.39 28.03 -14.56
N PRO A 210 -5.56 28.47 -15.83
CA PRO A 210 -6.87 28.80 -16.37
C PRO A 210 -7.76 27.56 -16.47
N SER A 211 -9.00 27.69 -16.01
CA SER A 211 -10.05 26.67 -16.17
C SER A 211 -10.29 26.34 -17.65
N PRO A 212 -10.46 25.06 -18.03
CA PRO A 212 -10.85 24.71 -19.38
C PRO A 212 -12.27 25.19 -19.68
N THR A 213 -12.39 25.93 -20.78
CA THR A 213 -13.63 26.40 -21.38
C THR A 213 -14.53 25.22 -21.77
N PRO A 214 -15.82 25.20 -21.38
CA PRO A 214 -16.75 24.22 -21.90
C PRO A 214 -17.15 24.60 -23.34
N THR A 215 -16.73 23.79 -24.31
CA THR A 215 -17.25 23.87 -25.69
C THR A 215 -18.66 23.32 -25.72
N ILE A 216 -19.63 24.23 -25.76
CA ILE A 216 -21.04 23.94 -26.03
C ILE A 216 -21.16 23.51 -27.49
N GLY A 217 -21.20 22.20 -27.72
CA GLY A 217 -21.59 21.57 -28.98
C GLY A 217 -23.00 21.00 -28.84
N SER A 218 -24.00 21.86 -29.04
CA SER A 218 -25.40 21.46 -29.16
C SER A 218 -25.62 20.80 -30.52
N VAL A 219 -25.81 19.48 -30.55
CA VAL A 219 -26.46 18.78 -31.67
C VAL A 219 -27.52 17.86 -31.11
N GLU A 220 -28.73 18.37 -31.23
CA GLU A 220 -30.01 17.72 -31.01
C GLU A 220 -30.12 16.45 -31.88
N SER A 221 -30.16 15.27 -31.25
CA SER A 221 -30.55 14.04 -31.93
C SER A 221 -31.66 13.36 -31.14
N LYS A 222 -32.88 13.71 -31.54
CA LYS A 222 -34.11 12.98 -31.24
C LYS A 222 -33.99 11.56 -31.80
N ARG A 223 -34.10 10.53 -30.97
CA ARG A 223 -35.03 9.40 -31.20
C ARG A 223 -35.01 8.34 -30.09
N SER A 224 -36.25 8.03 -29.70
CA SER A 224 -36.78 6.70 -29.40
C SER A 224 -36.38 6.04 -28.08
N ILE A 225 -37.19 6.36 -27.08
CA ILE A 225 -37.50 5.53 -25.93
C ILE A 225 -37.98 4.16 -26.44
N SER A 226 -37.29 3.08 -26.08
CA SER A 226 -37.87 1.74 -26.06
C SER A 226 -37.65 1.16 -24.67
N SER A 227 -38.77 0.92 -24.01
CA SER A 227 -38.92 0.36 -22.69
C SER A 227 -38.64 -1.14 -22.73
N TRP A 228 -37.67 -1.63 -21.95
CA TRP A 228 -37.66 -3.02 -21.49
C TRP A 228 -37.70 -3.05 -19.97
N SER A 229 -38.90 -3.32 -19.49
CA SER A 229 -39.16 -3.89 -18.18
C SER A 229 -38.74 -5.36 -18.20
N THR A 230 -37.84 -5.75 -17.30
CA THR A 230 -37.83 -7.12 -16.81
C THR A 230 -37.45 -7.14 -15.34
N SER A 231 -38.46 -7.46 -14.53
CA SER A 231 -38.33 -7.84 -13.13
C SER A 231 -37.54 -9.14 -13.01
N ALA A 232 -36.65 -9.24 -12.03
CA ALA A 232 -36.31 -10.50 -11.40
C ALA A 232 -35.92 -10.25 -9.93
N ALA A 233 -36.56 -11.03 -9.07
CA ALA A 233 -36.54 -10.91 -7.63
C ALA A 233 -35.37 -11.66 -6.98
N ALA A 234 -34.96 -11.13 -5.82
CA ALA A 234 -34.49 -11.79 -4.61
C ALA A 234 -33.46 -12.95 -4.66
N ALA A 235 -32.34 -12.75 -3.94
CA ALA A 235 -31.90 -13.69 -2.91
C ALA A 235 -31.02 -12.95 -1.88
N PHE A 236 -31.59 -12.69 -0.70
CA PHE A 236 -30.86 -12.32 0.51
C PHE A 236 -30.21 -13.60 1.07
N VAL A 237 -28.89 -13.64 1.18
CA VAL A 237 -28.16 -14.70 1.88
C VAL A 237 -27.74 -14.15 3.25
N PRO A 238 -28.21 -14.71 4.38
CA PRO A 238 -27.74 -14.31 5.70
C PRO A 238 -26.32 -14.87 5.95
N SER A 239 -25.42 -14.00 6.38
CA SER A 239 -24.07 -14.35 6.86
C SER A 239 -24.14 -15.06 8.20
N PRO A 240 -23.55 -16.27 8.37
CA PRO A 240 -23.59 -16.99 9.62
C PRO A 240 -22.25 -16.95 10.34
N TYR A 241 -21.69 -15.79 10.69
CA TYR A 241 -20.63 -15.74 11.69
C TYR A 241 -20.76 -14.52 12.60
N ARG A 242 -21.27 -14.81 13.80
CA ARG A 242 -21.26 -13.96 14.98
C ARG A 242 -20.65 -14.82 16.09
N ILE A 243 -19.35 -14.68 16.33
CA ILE A 243 -18.66 -14.97 17.59
C ILE A 243 -17.61 -13.87 17.75
#